data_AF-A0A1Q3GZH2-F1
#
_entry.id   AF-A0A1Q3GZH2-F1
#
_cell.length_a   1.000
_cell.length_b   1.000
_cell.length_c   1.000
_cell.angle_alpha   90.00
_cell.angle_beta   90.00
_cell.angle_gamma   90.00
#
_symmetry.space_group_name_H-M   'P 1'
#
loop_
_entity.id
_entity.type
_entity.pdbx_description
1 polymer ?
#
loop_
_entity_poly.entity_id
_entity_poly.type
_entity_poly.pdbx_seq_one_letter_code
_entity_poly.pdbx_strand_id
1 'polypeptide(L)'
;MKTIKKLIRLSLIGLFFFAMASCESGGIEADAKRAANYRCKMVKANEKIGTTISKKRRRKYRKEASTSMKRMNNIRKKYLDGDQAKKFDSLFVKFKEECGG
;
A
#
# COMPACT_ATOMS: atom_id res chain seq x y z
N MET A 1 27.97 -18.00 40.88
CA MET A 1 27.83 -17.59 39.47
C MET A 1 26.57 -18.20 38.85
N LYS A 2 25.48 -17.43 38.63
CA LYS A 2 24.33 -17.80 37.75
C LYS A 2 23.19 -16.75 37.85
N THR A 3 23.31 -15.56 37.25
CA THR A 3 22.14 -14.64 37.08
C THR A 3 22.34 -13.54 36.01
N ILE A 4 23.10 -13.78 34.93
CA ILE A 4 23.34 -12.74 33.89
C ILE A 4 22.82 -13.17 32.51
N LYS A 5 21.61 -13.75 32.41
CA LYS A 5 21.05 -14.18 31.12
C LYS A 5 19.62 -13.70 30.83
N LYS A 6 19.19 -12.57 31.38
CA LYS A 6 17.81 -12.10 31.22
C LYS A 6 17.61 -10.60 30.92
N LEU A 7 18.61 -9.91 30.38
CA LEU A 7 18.50 -8.45 30.10
C LEU A 7 18.67 -8.01 28.64
N ILE A 8 18.78 -8.93 27.66
CA ILE A 8 19.11 -8.56 26.27
C ILE A 8 17.90 -8.64 25.32
N ARG A 9 16.68 -8.92 25.81
CA ARG A 9 15.50 -9.17 24.94
C ARG A 9 14.45 -8.07 24.86
N LEU A 10 14.75 -6.84 25.31
CA LEU A 10 13.75 -5.75 25.32
C LEU A 10 14.10 -4.50 24.51
N SER A 11 15.32 -4.32 23.99
CA SER A 11 15.66 -3.09 23.24
C SER A 11 15.50 -3.17 21.72
N LEU A 12 15.30 -4.36 21.15
CA LEU A 12 15.27 -4.56 19.68
C LEU A 12 13.89 -4.45 19.04
N ILE A 13 12.81 -4.41 19.85
CA ILE A 13 11.44 -4.30 19.33
C ILE A 13 11.04 -2.83 19.11
N GLY A 14 11.70 -1.87 19.78
CA GLY A 14 11.40 -0.44 19.63
C GLY A 14 11.90 0.21 18.34
N LEU A 15 12.96 -0.33 17.72
CA LEU A 15 13.58 0.24 16.52
C LEU A 15 12.83 -0.08 15.21
N PHE A 16 12.00 -1.13 15.20
CA PHE A 16 11.19 -1.46 14.02
C PHE A 16 9.84 -0.71 13.96
N PHE A 17 9.36 -0.15 15.08
CA PHE A 17 8.11 0.62 15.08
C PHE A 17 8.30 2.08 14.62
N PHE A 18 9.49 2.66 14.79
CA PHE A 18 9.76 4.03 14.34
C PHE A 18 9.96 4.17 12.83
N ALA A 19 10.30 3.10 12.12
CA ALA A 19 10.38 3.12 10.65
C ALA A 19 9.00 3.15 9.95
N MET A 20 7.93 2.72 10.62
CA MET A 20 6.58 2.77 10.04
C MET A 20 5.82 4.06 10.37
N ALA A 21 6.15 4.76 11.45
CA ALA A 21 5.47 6.00 11.84
C ALA A 21 6.02 7.26 11.13
N SER A 22 7.22 7.19 10.55
CA SER A 22 7.89 8.34 9.92
C SER A 22 7.61 8.50 8.42
N CYS A 23 6.72 7.69 7.83
CA CYS A 23 6.48 7.62 6.39
C CYS A 23 5.10 8.19 5.99
N GLU A 24 4.64 9.23 6.67
CA GLU A 24 3.46 10.01 6.27
C GLU A 24 3.79 11.16 5.30
N SER A 25 5.07 11.44 5.04
CA SER A 25 5.52 12.44 4.04
C SER A 25 6.58 11.91 3.08
N GLY A 26 6.51 10.63 2.71
CA GLY A 26 7.25 10.16 1.55
C GLY A 26 6.72 10.92 0.33
N GLY A 27 7.55 11.77 -0.29
CA GLY A 27 7.15 12.67 -1.36
C GLY A 27 6.50 11.96 -2.57
N ILE A 28 6.34 12.69 -3.67
CA ILE A 28 5.59 12.25 -4.86
C ILE A 28 5.87 10.81 -5.32
N GLU A 29 7.11 10.33 -5.17
CA GLU A 29 7.50 8.95 -5.51
C GLU A 29 6.89 7.90 -4.57
N ALA A 30 6.92 8.11 -3.26
CA ALA A 30 6.34 7.16 -2.31
C ALA A 30 4.81 7.14 -2.42
N ASP A 31 4.19 8.30 -2.64
CA ASP A 31 2.75 8.40 -2.90
C ASP A 31 2.38 7.71 -4.23
N ALA A 32 3.16 7.90 -5.31
CA ALA A 32 2.96 7.19 -6.57
C ALA A 32 3.10 5.67 -6.40
N LYS A 33 4.12 5.20 -5.67
CA LYS A 33 4.31 3.77 -5.37
C LYS A 33 3.18 3.20 -4.51
N ARG A 34 2.68 3.97 -3.54
CA ARG A 34 1.55 3.58 -2.68
C ARG A 34 0.25 3.50 -3.49
N ALA A 35 0.00 4.47 -4.36
CA ALA A 35 -1.13 4.45 -5.28
C ALA A 35 -1.07 3.26 -6.25
N ALA A 36 0.09 2.98 -6.84
CA ALA A 36 0.31 1.82 -7.69
C ALA A 36 0.00 0.53 -6.92
N ASN A 37 0.55 0.35 -5.70
CA ASN A 37 0.26 -0.81 -4.86
C ASN A 37 -1.24 -1.01 -4.58
N TYR A 38 -2.00 0.07 -4.36
CA TYR A 38 -3.46 -0.04 -4.21
C TYR A 38 -4.14 -0.47 -5.51
N ARG A 39 -3.66 0.00 -6.68
CA ARG A 39 -4.14 -0.48 -7.99
C ARG A 39 -3.92 -1.99 -8.13
N CYS A 40 -2.75 -2.50 -7.77
CA CYS A 40 -2.43 -3.94 -7.87
C CYS A 40 -3.32 -4.77 -6.93
N LYS A 41 -3.54 -4.31 -5.69
CA LYS A 41 -4.46 -4.96 -4.74
C LYS A 41 -5.89 -5.01 -5.28
N MET A 42 -6.33 -3.93 -5.93
CA MET A 42 -7.64 -3.87 -6.58
C MET A 42 -7.75 -4.88 -7.73
N VAL A 43 -6.74 -5.02 -8.60
CA VAL A 43 -6.73 -6.04 -9.67
C VAL A 43 -6.87 -7.43 -9.08
N LYS A 44 -5.99 -7.79 -8.14
CA LYS A 44 -6.00 -9.12 -7.51
C LYS A 44 -7.32 -9.43 -6.81
N ALA A 45 -7.95 -8.43 -6.20
CA ALA A 45 -9.29 -8.59 -5.63
C ALA A 45 -10.35 -8.81 -6.72
N ASN A 46 -10.27 -8.08 -7.84
CA ASN A 46 -11.18 -8.23 -8.98
C ASN A 46 -11.05 -9.58 -9.68
N GLU A 47 -9.84 -10.09 -9.85
CA GLU A 47 -9.61 -11.45 -10.38
C GLU A 47 -10.27 -12.50 -9.48
N LYS A 48 -10.11 -12.38 -8.15
CA LYS A 48 -10.76 -13.27 -7.18
C LYS A 48 -12.29 -13.16 -7.21
N ILE A 49 -12.86 -11.99 -7.56
CA ILE A 49 -14.31 -11.83 -7.74
C ILE A 49 -14.81 -12.63 -8.94
N GLY A 50 -14.00 -12.73 -10.00
CA GLY A 50 -14.32 -13.49 -11.22
C GLY A 50 -14.32 -15.00 -10.99
N THR A 51 -13.40 -15.50 -10.15
CA THR A 51 -13.22 -16.94 -9.90
C THR A 51 -13.99 -17.48 -8.70
N THR A 52 -14.47 -16.62 -7.78
CA THR A 52 -15.11 -17.05 -6.54
C THR A 52 -16.63 -17.26 -6.67
N ILE A 53 -17.07 -18.49 -6.43
CA ILE A 53 -18.50 -18.89 -6.45
C ILE A 53 -19.25 -18.39 -5.21
N SER A 54 -18.61 -18.40 -4.03
CA SER A 54 -19.26 -18.01 -2.77
C SER A 54 -19.66 -16.53 -2.74
N LYS A 55 -20.97 -16.25 -2.62
CA LYS A 55 -21.54 -14.88 -2.52
C LYS A 55 -20.89 -14.05 -1.40
N LYS A 56 -20.66 -14.66 -0.22
CA LYS A 56 -20.04 -13.99 0.95
C LYS A 56 -18.59 -13.57 0.65
N ARG A 57 -17.79 -14.48 0.09
CA ARG A 57 -16.40 -14.19 -0.30
C ARG A 57 -16.34 -13.16 -1.43
N ARG A 58 -17.21 -13.25 -2.42
CA ARG A 58 -17.34 -12.27 -3.51
C ARG A 58 -17.64 -10.86 -2.99
N ARG A 59 -18.55 -10.73 -2.01
CA ARG A 59 -18.84 -9.45 -1.34
C ARG A 59 -17.63 -8.89 -0.59
N LYS A 60 -16.84 -9.76 0.06
CA LYS A 60 -15.59 -9.35 0.73
C LYS A 60 -14.59 -8.78 -0.27
N TYR A 61 -14.31 -9.48 -1.36
CA TYR A 61 -13.38 -8.99 -2.39
C TYR A 61 -13.85 -7.69 -3.05
N ARG A 62 -15.16 -7.53 -3.30
CA ARG A 62 -15.72 -6.24 -3.78
C ARG A 62 -15.43 -5.08 -2.83
N LYS A 63 -15.56 -5.30 -1.52
CA LYS A 63 -15.23 -4.28 -0.51
C LYS A 63 -13.73 -3.97 -0.50
N GLU A 64 -12.87 -4.97 -0.63
CA GLU A 64 -11.41 -4.80 -0.70
C GLU A 64 -10.98 -4.00 -1.94
N ALA A 65 -11.55 -4.33 -3.12
CA ALA A 65 -11.33 -3.61 -4.36
C ALA A 65 -11.79 -2.14 -4.23
N SER A 66 -13.01 -1.91 -3.75
CA SER A 66 -13.55 -0.56 -3.54
C SER A 66 -12.72 0.26 -2.56
N THR A 67 -12.27 -0.35 -1.46
CA THR A 67 -11.40 0.33 -0.47
C THR A 67 -10.07 0.72 -1.08
N SER A 68 -9.46 -0.19 -1.85
CA SER A 68 -8.19 0.07 -2.54
C SER A 68 -8.32 1.19 -3.56
N MET A 69 -9.42 1.19 -4.34
CA MET A 69 -9.73 2.27 -5.28
C MET A 69 -9.88 3.62 -4.59
N LYS A 70 -10.62 3.70 -3.47
CA LYS A 70 -10.78 4.94 -2.70
C LYS A 70 -9.43 5.47 -2.21
N ARG A 71 -8.59 4.61 -1.63
CA ARG A 71 -7.25 5.00 -1.14
C ARG A 71 -6.34 5.48 -2.26
N MET A 72 -6.33 4.78 -3.40
CA MET A 72 -5.61 5.21 -4.61
C MET A 72 -6.07 6.59 -5.07
N ASN A 73 -7.39 6.80 -5.20
CA ASN A 73 -7.95 8.07 -5.67
C ASN A 73 -7.65 9.22 -4.71
N ASN A 74 -7.67 8.98 -3.40
CA ASN A 74 -7.31 10.00 -2.41
C ASN A 74 -5.85 10.45 -2.55
N ILE A 75 -4.93 9.54 -2.91
CA ILE A 75 -3.54 9.90 -3.19
C ILE A 75 -3.46 10.67 -4.52
N ARG A 76 -4.09 10.14 -5.59
CA ARG A 76 -4.08 10.79 -6.92
C ARG A 76 -4.62 12.22 -6.86
N LYS A 77 -5.67 12.46 -6.07
CA LYS A 77 -6.29 13.79 -5.90
C LYS A 77 -5.31 14.86 -5.43
N LYS A 78 -4.27 14.51 -4.67
CA LYS A 78 -3.24 15.47 -4.24
C LYS A 78 -2.41 16.02 -5.41
N TYR A 79 -2.41 15.32 -6.55
CA TYR A 79 -1.55 15.62 -7.70
C TYR A 79 -2.36 15.79 -9.00
N LEU A 80 -3.69 15.95 -8.92
CA LEU A 80 -4.55 16.09 -10.12
C LEU A 80 -4.29 17.41 -10.85
N ASP A 81 -4.08 18.49 -10.09
CA ASP A 81 -4.01 19.84 -10.63
C ASP A 81 -2.65 20.46 -10.25
N GLY A 82 -1.70 20.41 -11.16
CA GLY A 82 -0.40 21.08 -11.01
C GLY A 82 0.74 20.47 -11.83
N ASP A 83 1.89 21.14 -11.84
CA ASP A 83 3.10 20.70 -12.57
C ASP A 83 3.60 19.32 -12.14
N GLN A 84 3.23 18.90 -10.94
CA GLN A 84 3.55 17.60 -10.37
C GLN A 84 2.67 16.46 -10.92
N ALA A 85 1.54 16.75 -11.57
CA ALA A 85 0.62 15.73 -12.11
C ALA A 85 1.34 14.78 -13.08
N LYS A 86 2.07 15.34 -14.05
CA LYS A 86 2.83 14.56 -15.04
C LYS A 86 3.90 13.69 -14.38
N LYS A 87 4.60 14.23 -13.37
CA LYS A 87 5.62 13.50 -12.62
C LYS A 87 5.02 12.36 -11.80
N PHE A 88 3.89 12.60 -11.13
CA PHE A 88 3.16 11.57 -10.41
C PHE A 88 2.68 10.46 -11.35
N ASP A 89 2.04 10.81 -12.46
CA ASP A 89 1.51 9.83 -13.41
C ASP A 89 2.62 8.98 -14.04
N SER A 90 3.76 9.59 -14.41
CA SER A 90 4.93 8.85 -14.90
C SER A 90 5.44 7.83 -13.88
N LEU A 91 5.62 8.24 -12.61
CA LEU A 91 6.03 7.34 -11.54
C LEU A 91 4.98 6.27 -11.26
N PHE A 92 3.71 6.63 -11.28
CA PHE A 92 2.60 5.71 -11.07
C PHE A 92 2.55 4.62 -12.15
N VAL A 93 2.74 4.98 -13.43
CA VAL A 93 2.80 4.03 -14.54
C VAL A 93 3.97 3.07 -14.34
N LYS A 94 5.17 3.59 -14.06
CA LYS A 94 6.36 2.78 -13.76
C LYS A 94 6.10 1.76 -12.65
N PHE A 95 5.57 2.20 -11.50
CA PHE A 95 5.31 1.31 -10.36
C PHE A 95 4.11 0.35 -10.59
N LYS A 96 3.18 0.70 -11.48
CA LYS A 96 2.07 -0.19 -11.87
C LYS A 96 2.57 -1.39 -12.69
N GLU A 97 3.56 -1.17 -13.55
CA GLU A 97 4.17 -2.24 -14.35
C GLU A 97 4.92 -3.24 -13.47
N GLU A 98 5.62 -2.78 -12.43
CA GLU A 98 6.31 -3.64 -11.46
C GLU A 98 5.40 -4.67 -10.77
N CYS A 99 4.09 -4.42 -10.72
CA CYS A 99 3.14 -5.32 -10.06
C CYS A 99 2.30 -6.17 -11.02
N GLY A 100 2.63 -6.18 -12.32
CA GLY A 100 2.08 -7.12 -13.30
C GLY A 100 1.03 -6.56 -14.26
N GLY A 101 0.88 -5.24 -14.38
CA GLY A 101 0.05 -4.60 -15.43
C GLY A 101 -1.43 -4.47 -15.10
#